data_AF-A0A2N7XTL3-F1
#
_entry.id   AF-A0A2N7XTL3-F1
#
_cell.length_a   1.000
_cell.length_b   1.000
_cell.length_c   1.000
_cell.angle_alpha   90.00
_cell.angle_beta   90.00
_cell.angle_gamma   90.00
#
_symmetry.space_group_name_H-M   'P 1'
#
loop_
_entity.id
_entity.type
_entity.pdbx_description
1 polymer ?
#
loop_
_entity_poly.entity_id
_entity_poly.type
_entity_poly.pdbx_seq_one_letter_code
_entity_poly.pdbx_strand_id
1 'polypeptide(L)'
;FWHLSASLQRVALGYSLSAIAGIALGVLVGQSVWAMRGLDPLFQVLRTIPPLAWLPLSLAAFRDGQPSAIFVIFITSIWPIIINTAVGVR
;
A
#
# COMPACT_ATOMS: atom_id res chain seq x y z
N PHE A 1 13.61 20.12 -13.46
CA PHE A 1 13.88 18.68 -13.70
C PHE A 1 14.23 17.91 -12.43
N TRP A 2 15.13 18.40 -11.57
CA TRP A 2 15.57 17.69 -10.34
C TRP A 2 14.45 17.30 -9.35
N HIS A 3 13.45 18.17 -9.15
CA HIS A 3 12.32 17.85 -8.26
C HIS A 3 11.39 16.77 -8.83
N LEU A 4 11.29 16.67 -10.15
CA LEU A 4 10.45 15.70 -10.82
C LEU A 4 11.04 14.28 -10.68
N SER A 5 12.34 14.13 -10.94
CA SER A 5 13.04 12.86 -10.77
C SER A 5 13.03 12.39 -9.31
N ALA A 6 13.25 13.31 -8.35
CA ALA A 6 13.21 12.98 -6.93
C ALA A 6 11.82 12.54 -6.45
N SER A 7 10.74 13.10 -7.02
CA SER A 7 9.37 12.68 -6.71
C SER A 7 9.04 11.32 -7.33
N LEU A 8 9.41 11.13 -8.60
CA LEU A 8 9.25 9.86 -9.31
C LEU A 8 10.00 8.71 -8.61
N GLN A 9 11.20 8.96 -8.10
CA GLN A 9 11.97 7.95 -7.38
C GLN A 9 11.26 7.49 -6.10
N ARG A 10 10.66 8.41 -5.33
CA ARG A 10 9.88 8.05 -4.14
C ARG A 10 8.66 7.21 -4.48
N VAL A 11 7.96 7.57 -5.55
CA VAL A 11 6.82 6.80 -6.07
C VAL A 11 7.26 5.42 -6.51
N ALA A 12 8.32 5.33 -7.31
CA ALA A 12 8.86 4.05 -7.79
C ALA A 12 9.27 3.13 -6.63
N LEU A 13 9.96 3.65 -5.61
CA LEU A 13 10.36 2.87 -4.44
C LEU A 13 9.17 2.44 -3.58
N GLY A 14 8.29 3.38 -3.20
CA GLY A 14 7.13 3.07 -2.37
C GLY A 14 6.17 2.08 -3.06
N TYR A 15 5.93 2.28 -4.35
CA TYR A 15 5.07 1.42 -5.14
C TYR A 15 5.69 0.04 -5.40
N SER A 16 6.98 -0.05 -5.72
CA SER A 16 7.63 -1.36 -5.94
C SER A 16 7.65 -2.21 -4.68
N LEU A 17 7.95 -1.63 -3.51
CA LEU A 17 7.84 -2.32 -2.22
C LEU A 17 6.41 -2.81 -1.97
N SER A 18 5.43 -1.94 -2.24
CA SER A 18 4.00 -2.25 -2.09
C SER A 18 3.55 -3.35 -3.05
N ALA A 19 4.04 -3.34 -4.28
CA ALA A 19 3.77 -4.34 -5.29
C ALA A 19 4.32 -5.70 -4.88
N ILE A 20 5.58 -5.79 -4.47
CA ILE A 20 6.18 -7.06 -4.06
C ILE A 20 5.44 -7.65 -2.85
N ALA A 21 5.26 -6.85 -1.79
CA ALA A 21 4.58 -7.30 -0.59
C ALA A 21 3.09 -7.61 -0.84
N GLY A 22 2.41 -6.73 -1.56
CA GLY A 22 0.98 -6.84 -1.85
C GLY A 22 0.65 -7.99 -2.79
N ILE A 23 1.47 -8.24 -3.81
CA ILE A 23 1.29 -9.41 -4.69
C ILE A 23 1.53 -10.69 -3.90
N ALA A 24 2.61 -10.79 -3.12
CA ALA A 24 2.89 -11.98 -2.33
C ALA A 24 1.75 -12.31 -1.36
N LEU A 25 1.27 -11.31 -0.61
CA LEU A 25 0.13 -11.48 0.29
C LEU A 25 -1.18 -11.74 -0.47
N GLY A 26 -1.42 -11.04 -1.57
CA GLY A 26 -2.62 -11.21 -2.40
C GLY A 26 -2.72 -12.60 -3.00
N VAL A 27 -1.62 -13.20 -3.47
CA VAL A 27 -1.59 -14.59 -3.93
C VAL A 27 -1.95 -15.54 -2.78
N LEU A 28 -1.36 -15.36 -1.60
CA LEU A 28 -1.63 -16.21 -0.43
C LEU A 28 -3.09 -16.12 0.03
N VAL A 29 -3.67 -14.91 0.02
CA VAL A 29 -5.07 -14.68 0.39
C VAL A 29 -6.03 -15.19 -0.70
N GLY A 30 -5.69 -15.01 -1.97
CA GLY A 30 -6.51 -15.43 -3.12
C GLY A 30 -6.73 -16.95 -3.19
N GLN A 31 -5.77 -17.74 -2.69
CA GLN A 31 -5.92 -19.20 -2.62
C GLN A 31 -6.96 -19.67 -1.60
N SER A 32 -7.37 -18.84 -0.63
CA SER A 32 -8.32 -19.21 0.42
C SER A 32 -9.52 -18.27 0.50
N VAL A 33 -10.70 -18.79 0.16
CA VAL A 33 -11.98 -18.05 0.26
C VAL A 33 -12.26 -17.57 1.69
N TRP A 34 -11.80 -18.30 2.71
CA TRP A 34 -11.93 -17.92 4.11
C TRP A 34 -11.01 -16.76 4.50
N ALA A 35 -9.76 -16.76 4.00
CA ALA A 35 -8.83 -15.67 4.24
C ALA A 35 -9.35 -14.36 3.64
N MET A 36 -9.88 -14.41 2.41
CA MET A 36 -10.50 -13.25 1.77
C MET A 36 -11.69 -12.72 2.58
N ARG A 37 -12.60 -13.60 3.03
CA ARG A 37 -13.76 -13.20 3.83
C ARG A 37 -13.38 -12.61 5.20
N GLY A 38 -12.30 -13.12 5.82
CA GLY A 38 -11.79 -12.58 7.08
C GLY A 38 -11.10 -11.22 6.93
N LEU A 39 -10.43 -10.98 5.80
CA LEU A 39 -9.73 -9.71 5.52
C LEU A 39 -10.62 -8.66 4.86
N ASP A 40 -11.75 -9.04 4.28
CA ASP A 40 -12.76 -8.14 3.70
C ASP A 40 -13.12 -6.96 4.62
N PRO A 41 -13.50 -7.15 5.90
CA PRO A 41 -13.78 -6.02 6.80
C PRO A 41 -12.57 -5.12 7.02
N LEU A 42 -11.35 -5.69 7.08
CA LEU A 42 -10.13 -4.91 7.21
C LEU A 42 -9.93 -4.02 5.97
N PHE A 43 -10.10 -4.59 4.77
CA PHE A 43 -9.99 -3.88 3.51
C PHE A 43 -11.03 -2.76 3.37
N GLN A 44 -12.26 -2.98 3.81
CA GLN A 44 -13.31 -1.95 3.78
C GLN A 44 -12.95 -0.75 4.67
N VAL A 45 -12.47 -1.00 5.89
CA VAL A 45 -12.02 0.06 6.80
C VAL A 45 -10.84 0.82 6.20
N LEU A 46 -9.85 0.10 5.69
CA LEU A 46 -8.66 0.72 5.10
C LEU A 46 -8.99 1.54 3.84
N ARG A 47 -9.98 1.11 3.06
CA ARG A 47 -10.47 1.87 1.89
C ARG A 47 -11.20 3.16 2.28
N THR A 48 -11.85 3.18 3.44
CA THR A 48 -12.51 4.41 3.95
C THR A 48 -11.54 5.43 4.54
N ILE A 49 -10.29 5.04 4.86
CA ILE A 49 -9.30 5.96 5.42
C ILE A 49 -8.70 6.81 4.30
N PRO A 50 -8.80 8.15 4.34
CA PRO A 50 -8.20 9.01 3.34
C PRO A 50 -6.68 8.86 3.33
N PRO A 51 -6.02 8.82 2.16
CA PRO A 51 -4.56 8.82 2.05
C PRO A 51 -3.87 9.92 2.88
N LEU A 52 -4.52 11.09 2.98
CA LEU A 52 -4.03 12.25 3.72
C LEU A 52 -3.90 11.99 5.23
N ALA A 53 -4.68 11.07 5.81
CA ALA A 53 -4.60 10.74 7.24
C ALA A 53 -3.28 10.03 7.60
N TRP A 54 -2.65 9.36 6.63
CA TRP A 54 -1.38 8.65 6.83
C TRP A 54 -0.18 9.59 6.83
N LEU A 55 -0.29 10.74 6.19
CA LEU A 55 0.79 11.72 6.05
C LEU A 55 1.31 12.23 7.41
N PRO A 56 0.47 12.74 8.35
CA PRO A 56 0.95 13.17 9.66
C PRO A 56 1.50 12.01 10.49
N LEU A 57 0.93 10.81 10.37
CA LEU A 57 1.41 9.61 11.07
C LEU A 57 2.81 9.22 10.62
N SER A 58 3.04 9.24 9.30
CA SER A 58 4.34 8.95 8.70
C SER A 58 5.39 10.00 9.09
N LEU A 59 5.01 11.28 9.08
CA LEU A 59 5.89 12.37 9.53
C LEU A 59 6.24 12.24 11.01
N ALA A 60 5.29 11.84 11.86
CA ALA A 60 5.57 11.60 13.27
C ALA A 60 6.54 10.43 13.50
N ALA A 61 6.41 9.36 12.70
CA ALA A 61 7.26 8.18 12.79
C ALA A 61 8.68 8.40 12.26
N PHE A 62 8.80 8.96 11.05
CA PHE A 62 10.10 9.09 10.36
C PHE A 62 10.77 10.45 10.56
N ARG A 63 10.02 11.47 10.97
CA ARG A 63 10.48 12.87 11.18
C ARG A 63 11.19 13.49 9.96
N ASP A 64 11.01 12.91 8.78
CA ASP A 64 11.59 13.35 7.51
C ASP A 64 10.58 13.13 6.37
N GLY A 65 10.46 14.11 5.47
CA GLY A 65 9.48 14.13 4.39
C GLY A 65 9.73 13.10 3.30
N GLN A 66 11.00 12.72 3.05
CA GLN A 66 11.37 11.70 2.07
C GLN A 66 10.82 10.29 2.43
N PRO A 67 11.21 9.67 3.57
CA PRO A 67 10.71 8.36 3.97
C PRO A 67 9.22 8.38 4.29
N SER A 68 8.69 9.51 4.80
CA SER A 68 7.26 9.68 5.05
C SER A 68 6.44 9.52 3.77
N ALA A 69 6.84 10.17 2.68
CA ALA A 69 6.16 10.05 1.39
C ALA A 69 6.18 8.60 0.87
N ILE A 70 7.32 7.92 0.97
CA ILE A 70 7.47 6.52 0.56
C ILE A 70 6.53 5.61 1.36
N PHE A 71 6.46 5.79 2.67
CA PHE A 71 5.57 5.03 3.55
C PHE A 71 4.08 5.26 3.22
N VAL A 72 3.68 6.51 2.99
CA VAL A 72 2.31 6.84 2.60
C VAL A 72 1.93 6.17 1.29
N ILE A 73 2.81 6.21 0.29
CA ILE A 73 2.59 5.54 -1.01
C ILE A 73 2.47 4.02 -0.80
N PHE A 74 3.35 3.46 0.03
CA PHE A 74 3.36 2.04 0.35
C PHE A 74 2.05 1.59 1.00
N ILE A 75 1.63 2.24 2.10
CA ILE A 75 0.46 1.83 2.87
C ILE A 75 -0.85 2.10 2.11
N THR A 76 -0.90 3.11 1.25
CA THR A 76 -2.10 3.39 0.45
C THR A 76 -2.24 2.48 -0.76
N SER A 77 -1.11 2.04 -1.34
CA SER A 77 -1.10 1.17 -2.52
C SER A 77 -1.19 -0.32 -2.18
N ILE A 78 -0.80 -0.75 -0.98
CA ILE A 78 -0.67 -2.19 -0.68
C ILE A 78 -2.02 -2.90 -0.67
N TRP A 79 -3.05 -2.27 -0.12
CA TRP A 79 -4.39 -2.84 -0.01
C TRP A 79 -5.06 -3.11 -1.36
N PRO A 80 -5.16 -2.14 -2.29
CA PRO A 80 -5.73 -2.41 -3.60
C PRO A 80 -4.91 -3.44 -4.39
N ILE A 81 -3.58 -3.49 -4.22
CA ILE A 81 -2.74 -4.51 -4.84
C ILE A 81 -3.11 -5.90 -4.30
N ILE A 82 -3.18 -6.08 -2.97
CA ILE A 82 -3.58 -7.36 -2.35
C ILE A 82 -4.93 -7.82 -2.88
N ILE A 83 -5.93 -6.93 -2.90
CA ILE A 83 -7.29 -7.25 -3.34
C ILE A 83 -7.30 -7.64 -4.83
N ASN A 84 -6.69 -6.82 -5.69
CA ASN A 84 -6.67 -7.08 -7.13
C ASN A 84 -5.92 -8.38 -7.45
N THR A 85 -4.82 -8.65 -6.76
CA THR A 85 -4.08 -9.92 -6.92
C THR A 85 -4.90 -11.10 -6.40
N ALA A 86 -5.52 -10.99 -5.23
CA ALA A 86 -6.35 -12.07 -4.67
C ALA A 86 -7.54 -12.41 -5.57
N VAL A 87 -8.18 -11.40 -6.16
CA VAL A 87 -9.27 -11.59 -7.13
C VAL A 87 -8.75 -12.16 -8.45
N GLY A 88 -7.57 -11.76 -8.92
CA GLY A 88 -6.99 -12.26 -10.17
C GLY A 88 -6.46 -13.69 -10.11
N VAL A 89 -6.11 -14.19 -8.92
CA VAL A 89 -5.62 -15.57 -8.70
C VAL A 89 -6.76 -16.57 -8.52
N ARG A 90 -7.93 -16.11 -8.10
CA ARG A 90 -9.12 -16.93 -7.84
C ARG A 90 -9.90 -17.23 -9.11
#